data_AF-A0A1G7IYZ8-F1
#
_entry.id   AF-A0A1G7IYZ8-F1
#
_cell.length_a   1.000
_cell.length_b   1.000
_cell.length_c   1.000
_cell.angle_alpha   90.00
_cell.angle_beta   90.00
_cell.angle_gamma   90.00
#
_symmetry.space_group_name_H-M   'P 1'
#
loop_
_entity.id
_entity.type
_entity.pdbx_description
1 polymer ?
#
loop_
_entity_poly.entity_id
_entity_poly.type
_entity_poly.pdbx_seq_one_letter_code
_entity_poly.pdbx_strand_id
1 'polypeptide(L)'
;MTTTCAVCGTEHDEEALELGYRRPDAVIDLDAATRAAGVFENDDLCVIDAKRFFVRATLPLPVNGRGGNYQIGVWVEVASSDFDRIGKLWTDPGQAAEPPMSATLANEVRLHPESLGQALLLQLTGPKTRPQVFVRDATYSLGAEQRHGISAHRASEYSVGLRAA
;
A
#
# COMPACT_ATOMS: atom_id res chain seq x y z
N MET A 1 -13.37 15.23 -11.76
CA MET A 1 -14.44 15.32 -12.80
C MET A 1 -15.17 13.99 -12.82
N THR A 2 -16.50 13.98 -12.78
CA THR A 2 -17.26 12.72 -12.80
C THR A 2 -17.55 12.26 -14.22
N THR A 3 -17.42 10.95 -14.46
CA THR A 3 -17.78 10.31 -15.73
C THR A 3 -18.72 9.13 -15.48
N THR A 4 -19.75 8.99 -16.30
CA THR A 4 -20.68 7.86 -16.21
C THR A 4 -19.99 6.60 -16.73
N CYS A 5 -19.92 5.58 -15.88
CA CYS A 5 -19.32 4.32 -16.24
C CYS A 5 -20.21 3.53 -17.22
N ALA A 6 -19.68 3.16 -18.38
CA ALA A 6 -20.38 2.28 -19.31
C ALA A 6 -20.54 0.84 -18.78
N VAL A 7 -19.81 0.44 -17.73
CA VAL A 7 -19.86 -0.91 -17.15
C VAL A 7 -20.97 -1.05 -16.12
N CYS A 8 -21.09 -0.11 -15.18
CA CYS A 8 -22.08 -0.18 -14.09
C CYS A 8 -23.18 0.88 -14.14
N GLY A 9 -23.12 1.85 -15.05
CA GLY A 9 -24.11 2.90 -15.21
C GLY A 9 -24.09 3.98 -14.12
N THR A 10 -23.15 3.94 -13.18
CA THR A 10 -23.01 4.95 -12.12
C THR A 10 -21.95 5.99 -12.47
N GLU A 11 -22.05 7.18 -11.89
CA GLU A 11 -20.99 8.20 -12.01
C GLU A 11 -19.79 7.84 -11.13
N HIS A 12 -18.60 7.99 -11.69
CA HIS A 12 -17.32 7.81 -10.99
C HIS A 12 -16.51 9.09 -11.11
N ASP A 13 -15.99 9.57 -9.98
CA ASP A 13 -15.06 10.70 -9.98
C ASP A 13 -13.66 10.22 -10.33
N GLU A 14 -13.06 10.80 -11.37
CA GLU A 14 -11.67 10.50 -11.76
C GLU A 14 -10.65 11.00 -10.71
N GLU A 15 -11.07 11.90 -9.83
CA GLU A 15 -10.34 12.43 -8.67
C GLU A 15 -10.79 11.76 -7.36
N ALA A 16 -11.51 10.65 -7.44
CA ALA A 16 -11.93 9.89 -6.26
C ALA A 16 -10.74 9.55 -5.37
N LEU A 17 -11.01 9.53 -4.05
CA LEU A 17 -10.04 9.15 -3.04
C LEU A 17 -9.45 7.77 -3.35
N GLU A 18 -8.14 7.69 -3.24
CA GLU A 18 -7.43 6.43 -3.38
C GLU A 18 -7.53 5.62 -2.07
N LEU A 19 -7.53 4.29 -2.18
CA LEU A 19 -7.65 3.39 -1.04
C LEU A 19 -6.40 3.50 -0.17
N GLY A 20 -6.57 3.84 1.11
CA GLY A 20 -5.47 3.91 2.07
C GLY A 20 -5.81 3.22 3.38
N TYR A 21 -4.92 2.35 3.84
CA TYR A 21 -4.99 1.71 5.14
C TYR A 21 -4.34 2.60 6.20
N ARG A 22 -5.06 2.84 7.29
CA ARG A 22 -4.55 3.69 8.39
C ARG A 22 -3.43 3.01 9.17
N ARG A 23 -3.46 1.68 9.28
CA ARG A 23 -2.55 0.86 10.08
C ARG A 23 -2.35 -0.52 9.43
N PRO A 24 -1.29 -1.26 9.80
CA PRO A 24 -1.20 -2.69 9.53
C PRO A 24 -2.34 -3.45 10.22
N ASP A 25 -2.83 -4.53 9.62
CA ASP A 25 -3.91 -5.34 10.20
C ASP A 25 -3.48 -5.92 11.56
N ALA A 26 -2.21 -6.31 11.68
CA ALA A 26 -1.61 -6.76 12.94
C ALA A 26 -1.73 -5.76 14.10
N VAL A 27 -1.87 -4.45 13.83
CA VAL A 27 -2.10 -3.42 14.86
C VAL A 27 -3.60 -3.24 15.13
N ILE A 28 -4.43 -3.42 14.10
CA ILE A 28 -5.89 -3.35 14.21
C ILE A 28 -6.42 -4.48 15.10
N ASP A 29 -5.81 -5.65 14.99
CA ASP A 29 -6.19 -6.85 15.76
C ASP A 29 -5.81 -6.78 17.25
N LEU A 30 -4.99 -5.80 17.65
CA LEU A 30 -4.63 -5.58 19.05
C LEU A 30 -5.71 -4.81 19.80
N ASP A 31 -5.97 -5.20 21.04
CA ASP A 31 -6.78 -4.40 21.94
C ASP A 31 -6.08 -3.06 22.29
N ALA A 32 -6.86 -2.09 22.76
CA ALA A 32 -6.37 -0.73 22.99
C ALA A 32 -5.25 -0.66 24.04
N ALA A 33 -5.27 -1.53 25.06
CA ALA A 33 -4.26 -1.52 26.12
C ALA A 33 -2.94 -2.11 25.61
N THR A 34 -3.01 -3.25 24.90
CA THR A 34 -1.85 -3.87 24.26
C THR A 34 -1.22 -2.94 23.23
N ARG A 35 -2.05 -2.28 22.41
CA ARG A 35 -1.56 -1.30 21.43
C ARG A 35 -0.85 -0.12 22.11
N ALA A 36 -1.45 0.46 23.14
CA ALA A 36 -0.86 1.61 23.85
C ALA A 36 0.46 1.27 24.55
N ALA A 37 0.66 0.00 24.94
CA ALA A 37 1.87 -0.44 25.64
C ALA A 37 3.00 -0.89 24.68
N GLY A 38 2.66 -1.49 23.55
CA GLY A 38 3.61 -2.21 22.69
C GLY A 38 3.77 -1.68 21.26
N VAL A 39 2.98 -0.69 20.84
CA VAL A 39 3.02 -0.17 19.46
C VAL A 39 3.58 1.25 19.42
N PHE A 40 4.64 1.43 18.66
CA PHE A 40 5.22 2.73 18.31
C PHE A 40 4.93 3.00 16.84
N GLU A 41 4.11 4.01 16.56
CA GLU A 41 3.69 4.32 15.20
C GLU A 41 3.70 5.83 14.92
N ASN A 42 3.99 6.17 13.66
CA ASN A 42 3.77 7.49 13.09
C ASN A 42 3.09 7.32 11.71
N ASP A 43 3.07 8.38 10.90
CA ASP A 43 2.37 8.36 9.61
C ASP A 43 2.93 7.37 8.59
N ASP A 44 4.21 6.96 8.72
CA ASP A 44 4.92 6.15 7.73
C ASP A 44 5.62 4.90 8.31
N LEU A 45 5.80 4.81 9.62
CA LEU A 45 6.50 3.71 10.31
C LEU A 45 5.66 3.20 11.47
N CYS A 46 5.68 1.89 11.68
CA CYS A 46 5.04 1.25 12.81
C CYS A 46 5.88 0.07 13.32
N VAL A 47 6.01 -0.06 14.64
CA VAL A 47 6.79 -1.10 15.30
C VAL A 47 5.95 -1.73 16.40
N ILE A 48 5.85 -3.06 16.42
CA ILE A 48 5.17 -3.82 17.48
C ILE A 48 6.23 -4.57 18.30
N ASP A 49 6.24 -4.34 19.61
CA ASP A 49 7.11 -4.99 20.60
C ASP A 49 8.62 -4.98 20.27
N ALA A 50 9.08 -3.99 19.50
CA ALA A 50 10.43 -3.93 18.94
C ALA A 50 10.86 -5.18 18.16
N LYS A 51 9.90 -5.96 17.64
CA LYS A 51 10.11 -7.25 16.96
C LYS A 51 9.59 -7.27 15.54
N ARG A 52 8.46 -6.58 15.29
CA ARG A 52 7.82 -6.51 13.98
C ARG A 52 7.88 -5.07 13.49
N PHE A 53 8.33 -4.91 12.25
CA PHE A 53 8.68 -3.61 11.68
C PHE A 53 7.89 -3.38 10.41
N PHE A 54 7.10 -2.31 10.40
CA PHE A 54 6.18 -2.00 9.33
C PHE A 54 6.48 -0.64 8.73
N VAL A 55 6.41 -0.57 7.40
CA VAL A 55 6.62 0.64 6.63
C VAL A 55 5.40 0.88 5.76
N ARG A 56 4.92 2.13 5.74
CA ARG A 56 3.85 2.55 4.85
C ARG A 56 4.39 2.75 3.45
N ALA A 57 3.69 2.20 2.47
CA ALA A 57 4.07 2.24 1.07
C ALA A 57 2.85 2.48 0.18
N THR A 58 3.10 2.75 -1.10
CA THR A 58 2.07 2.84 -2.14
C THR A 58 2.21 1.67 -3.10
N LEU A 59 1.09 1.01 -3.39
CA LEU A 59 0.98 -0.03 -4.41
C LEU A 59 0.33 0.60 -5.64
N PRO A 60 1.11 0.91 -6.70
CA PRO A 60 0.57 1.48 -7.92
C PRO A 60 -0.16 0.42 -8.75
N LEU A 61 -1.39 0.73 -9.18
CA LEU A 61 -2.15 -0.04 -10.16
C LEU A 61 -2.32 0.80 -11.44
N PRO A 62 -1.74 0.40 -12.59
CA PRO A 62 -1.93 1.11 -13.85
C PRO A 62 -3.42 1.15 -14.24
N VAL A 63 -3.95 2.32 -14.61
CA VAL A 63 -5.35 2.44 -15.04
C VAL A 63 -5.41 2.52 -16.57
N ASN A 64 -6.06 1.54 -17.19
CA ASN A 64 -6.13 1.43 -18.64
C ASN A 64 -6.81 2.66 -19.27
N GLY A 65 -6.16 3.26 -20.26
CA GLY A 65 -6.66 4.46 -20.94
C GLY A 65 -6.43 5.78 -20.16
N ARG A 66 -5.82 5.72 -18.97
CA ARG A 66 -5.40 6.88 -18.17
C ARG A 66 -3.87 6.95 -18.15
N GLY A 67 -3.30 8.15 -18.18
CA GLY A 67 -1.85 8.36 -18.06
C GLY A 67 -1.27 8.17 -16.65
N GLY A 68 -2.08 7.75 -15.68
CA GLY A 68 -1.71 7.67 -14.26
C GLY A 68 -2.19 6.38 -13.60
N ASN A 69 -1.58 6.07 -12.46
CA ASN A 69 -1.88 4.89 -11.65
C ASN A 69 -2.89 5.25 -10.54
N TYR A 70 -3.67 4.26 -10.12
CA TYR A 70 -4.40 4.30 -8.85
C TYR A 70 -3.47 3.79 -7.75
N GLN A 71 -3.20 4.60 -6.72
CA GLN A 71 -2.27 4.26 -5.65
C GLN A 71 -2.99 3.68 -4.44
N ILE A 72 -2.76 2.42 -4.11
CA ILE A 72 -3.25 1.87 -2.85
C ILE A 72 -2.21 2.13 -1.75
N GLY A 73 -2.55 2.94 -0.75
CA GLY A 73 -1.71 3.13 0.43
C GLY A 73 -1.80 1.92 1.36
N VAL A 74 -0.75 1.12 1.43
CA VAL A 74 -0.67 -0.13 2.20
C VAL A 74 0.45 -0.07 3.25
N TRP A 75 0.43 -1.01 4.18
CA TRP A 75 1.53 -1.30 5.09
C TRP A 75 2.22 -2.60 4.68
N VAL A 76 3.53 -2.64 4.84
CA VAL A 76 4.32 -3.86 4.63
C VAL A 76 5.20 -4.15 5.83
N GLU A 77 5.37 -5.42 6.14
CA GLU A 77 6.32 -5.91 7.13
C GLU A 77 7.67 -6.18 6.47
N VAL A 78 8.74 -5.72 7.09
CA VAL A 78 10.13 -5.88 6.62
C VAL A 78 11.00 -6.46 7.72
N ALA A 79 12.14 -7.03 7.34
CA ALA A 79 13.14 -7.46 8.31
C ALA A 79 13.70 -6.25 9.09
N SER A 80 14.13 -6.49 10.33
CA SER A 80 14.74 -5.44 11.17
C SER A 80 15.93 -4.75 10.49
N SER A 81 16.77 -5.51 9.77
CA SER A 81 17.90 -4.96 9.02
C SER A 81 17.48 -4.02 7.90
N ASP A 82 16.38 -4.34 7.20
CA ASP A 82 15.84 -3.54 6.11
C ASP A 82 15.16 -2.29 6.67
N PHE A 83 14.45 -2.41 7.80
CA PHE A 83 13.88 -1.27 8.51
C PHE A 83 14.95 -0.26 8.94
N ASP A 84 16.05 -0.73 9.52
CA ASP A 84 17.20 0.11 9.89
C ASP A 84 17.84 0.78 8.66
N ARG A 85 17.92 0.05 7.54
CA ARG A 85 18.46 0.58 6.28
C ARG A 85 17.56 1.68 5.71
N ILE A 86 16.25 1.46 5.72
CA ILE A 86 15.24 2.44 5.30
C ILE A 86 15.34 3.71 6.17
N GLY A 87 15.43 3.55 7.50
CA GLY A 87 15.59 4.68 8.41
C GLY A 87 16.84 5.53 8.12
N LYS A 88 17.97 4.89 7.79
CA LYS A 88 19.22 5.58 7.40
C LYS A 88 19.10 6.33 6.08
N LEU A 89 18.33 5.80 5.13
CA LEU A 89 18.16 6.37 3.80
C LEU A 89 16.96 7.33 3.68
N TRP A 90 16.14 7.46 4.73
CA TRP A 90 14.83 8.13 4.66
C TRP A 90 14.87 9.53 4.04
N THR A 91 15.89 10.32 4.39
CA THR A 91 16.09 11.69 3.88
C THR A 91 17.15 11.78 2.79
N ASP A 92 17.75 10.65 2.40
CA ASP A 92 18.78 10.58 1.38
C ASP A 92 18.16 10.81 -0.01
N PRO A 93 18.61 11.81 -0.79
CA PRO A 93 18.17 12.03 -2.16
C PRO A 93 18.47 10.86 -3.10
N GLY A 94 19.50 10.07 -2.81
CA GLY A 94 19.95 8.90 -3.57
C GLY A 94 19.27 7.59 -3.18
N GLN A 95 18.31 7.60 -2.23
CA GLN A 95 17.67 6.38 -1.75
C GLN A 95 16.97 5.57 -2.86
N ALA A 96 16.57 6.22 -3.96
CA ALA A 96 15.97 5.55 -5.11
C ALA A 96 16.92 4.57 -5.83
N ALA A 97 18.23 4.70 -5.62
CA ALA A 97 19.23 3.78 -6.15
C ALA A 97 19.42 2.53 -5.27
N GLU A 98 18.82 2.50 -4.08
CA GLU A 98 18.87 1.32 -3.22
C GLU A 98 18.14 0.14 -3.88
N PRO A 99 18.71 -1.07 -3.87
CA PRO A 99 18.05 -2.25 -4.40
C PRO A 99 16.70 -2.52 -3.71
N PRO A 100 15.72 -3.11 -4.43
CA PRO A 100 14.46 -3.51 -3.81
C PRO A 100 14.68 -4.47 -2.64
N MET A 101 13.97 -4.23 -1.54
CA MET A 101 13.99 -5.06 -0.34
C MET A 101 12.83 -6.06 -0.37
N SER A 102 13.00 -7.21 0.29
CA SER A 102 11.90 -8.14 0.47
C SER A 102 10.94 -7.61 1.53
N ALA A 103 9.64 -7.68 1.26
CA ALA A 103 8.61 -7.27 2.20
C ALA A 103 7.41 -8.21 2.12
N THR A 104 6.57 -8.15 3.14
CA THR A 104 5.33 -8.93 3.23
C THR A 104 4.16 -7.98 3.38
N LEU A 105 3.10 -8.17 2.58
CA LEU A 105 1.90 -7.33 2.68
C LEU A 105 1.25 -7.49 4.06
N ALA A 106 1.04 -6.37 4.76
CA ALA A 106 0.51 -6.34 6.12
C ALA A 106 -0.95 -5.84 6.21
N ASN A 107 -1.64 -5.79 5.07
CA ASN A 107 -3.07 -5.51 4.98
C ASN A 107 -3.77 -6.51 4.06
N GLU A 108 -4.98 -6.93 4.41
CA GLU A 108 -5.90 -7.55 3.47
C GLU A 108 -6.51 -6.47 2.56
N VAL A 109 -6.00 -6.41 1.34
CA VAL A 109 -6.40 -5.45 0.31
C VAL A 109 -7.83 -5.74 -0.14
N ARG A 110 -8.68 -4.71 -0.13
CA ARG A 110 -10.07 -4.77 -0.61
C ARG A 110 -10.11 -5.39 -2.01
N LEU A 111 -11.13 -6.21 -2.29
CA LEU A 111 -11.29 -6.94 -3.55
C LEU A 111 -10.25 -8.05 -3.79
N HIS A 112 -9.32 -8.25 -2.86
CA HIS A 112 -8.27 -9.26 -2.88
C HIS A 112 -8.22 -10.00 -1.54
N PRO A 113 -9.20 -10.88 -1.24
CA PRO A 113 -9.08 -11.78 -0.10
C PRO A 113 -7.79 -12.58 -0.20
N GLU A 114 -7.19 -12.93 0.94
CA GLU A 114 -5.92 -13.68 0.99
C GLU A 114 -4.70 -12.88 0.47
N SER A 115 -4.81 -11.56 0.38
CA SER A 115 -3.67 -10.68 0.07
C SER A 115 -2.75 -10.46 1.26
N LEU A 116 -3.26 -10.54 2.48
CA LEU A 116 -2.45 -10.49 3.69
C LEU A 116 -1.38 -11.58 3.66
N GLY A 117 -0.12 -11.21 3.88
CA GLY A 117 1.00 -12.15 3.86
C GLY A 117 1.62 -12.39 2.49
N GLN A 118 1.09 -11.81 1.40
CA GLN A 118 1.71 -11.96 0.07
C GLN A 118 3.11 -11.32 0.03
N ALA A 119 4.02 -11.98 -0.68
CA ALA A 119 5.39 -11.53 -0.81
C ALA A 119 5.49 -10.36 -1.82
N LEU A 120 6.17 -9.30 -1.39
CA LEU A 120 6.34 -8.05 -2.13
C LEU A 120 7.84 -7.71 -2.28
N LEU A 121 8.13 -6.81 -3.22
CA LEU A 121 9.37 -6.05 -3.29
C LEU A 121 9.07 -4.60 -2.94
N LEU A 122 9.79 -4.06 -1.96
CA LEU A 122 9.72 -2.65 -1.54
C LEU A 122 10.86 -1.88 -2.21
N GLN A 123 10.52 -0.82 -2.94
CA GLN A 123 11.46 0.09 -3.57
C GLN A 123 11.34 1.48 -2.97
N LEU A 124 12.44 2.02 -2.43
CA LEU A 124 12.52 3.43 -2.06
C LEU A 124 12.46 4.30 -3.32
N THR A 125 11.75 5.42 -3.25
CA THR A 125 11.47 6.27 -4.42
C THR A 125 12.08 7.67 -4.30
N GLY A 126 12.24 8.19 -3.08
CA GLY A 126 12.83 9.49 -2.82
C GLY A 126 12.39 10.07 -1.47
N PRO A 127 13.07 11.13 -0.98
CA PRO A 127 12.87 11.65 0.38
C PRO A 127 11.55 12.42 0.57
N LYS A 128 10.80 12.65 -0.51
CA LYS A 128 9.51 13.36 -0.50
C LYS A 128 8.34 12.46 -0.92
N THR A 129 8.60 11.18 -1.17
CA THR A 129 7.63 10.23 -1.68
C THR A 129 7.66 8.98 -0.83
N ARG A 130 6.52 8.32 -0.68
CA ARG A 130 6.50 7.02 0.00
C ARG A 130 7.17 5.96 -0.88
N PRO A 131 7.78 4.93 -0.27
CA PRO A 131 8.23 3.75 -0.98
C PRO A 131 7.10 3.12 -1.81
N GLN A 132 7.45 2.48 -2.91
CA GLN A 132 6.52 1.69 -3.72
C GLN A 132 6.69 0.21 -3.46
N VAL A 133 5.60 -0.54 -3.59
CA VAL A 133 5.63 -2.00 -3.44
C VAL A 133 5.08 -2.72 -4.65
N PHE A 134 5.70 -3.85 -4.96
CA PHE A 134 5.38 -4.68 -6.11
C PHE A 134 5.15 -6.13 -5.69
N VAL A 135 4.01 -6.71 -6.04
CA VAL A 135 3.66 -8.10 -5.77
C VAL A 135 4.59 -9.02 -6.56
N ARG A 136 5.24 -9.96 -5.87
CA ARG A 136 6.22 -10.86 -6.50
C ARG A 136 5.57 -11.88 -7.40
N ASP A 137 4.43 -12.42 -6.99
CA ASP A 137 3.70 -13.42 -7.75
C ASP A 137 2.47 -12.81 -8.41
N ALA A 138 2.58 -12.59 -9.72
CA ALA A 138 1.53 -12.01 -10.54
C ALA A 138 0.36 -12.98 -10.82
N THR A 139 0.41 -14.23 -10.32
CA THR A 139 -0.74 -15.15 -10.40
C THR A 139 -1.79 -14.87 -9.33
N TYR A 140 -1.41 -14.22 -8.23
CA TYR A 140 -2.37 -13.68 -7.27
C TYR A 140 -3.14 -12.52 -7.88
N SER A 141 -4.41 -12.38 -7.50
CA SER A 141 -5.32 -11.39 -8.08
C SER A 141 -4.78 -9.95 -7.96
N LEU A 142 -4.18 -9.57 -6.82
CA LEU A 142 -3.57 -8.26 -6.62
C LEU A 142 -2.34 -8.06 -7.52
N GLY A 143 -1.51 -9.09 -7.65
CA GLY A 143 -0.35 -9.07 -8.55
C GLY A 143 -0.73 -9.03 -10.02
N ALA A 144 -1.82 -9.70 -10.40
CA ALA A 144 -2.37 -9.66 -11.74
C ALA A 144 -2.85 -8.25 -12.10
N GLU A 145 -3.60 -7.61 -11.20
CA GLU A 145 -4.05 -6.21 -11.38
C GLU A 145 -2.88 -5.24 -11.46
N GLN A 146 -1.86 -5.40 -10.61
CA GLN A 146 -0.67 -4.55 -10.67
C GLN A 146 0.12 -4.71 -11.97
N ARG A 147 0.20 -5.94 -12.50
CA ARG A 147 0.96 -6.23 -13.72
C ARG A 147 0.21 -5.83 -15.00
N HIS A 148 -1.08 -6.14 -15.07
CA HIS A 148 -1.89 -5.99 -16.28
C HIS A 148 -2.69 -4.69 -16.31
N GLY A 149 -2.70 -3.96 -15.19
CA GLY A 149 -3.53 -2.79 -15.00
C GLY A 149 -4.98 -3.13 -14.72
N ILE A 150 -5.71 -2.12 -14.31
CA ILE A 150 -7.13 -2.15 -13.96
C ILE A 150 -7.92 -1.24 -14.89
N SER A 151 -9.20 -1.51 -15.07
CA SER A 151 -10.10 -0.58 -15.75
C SER A 151 -10.41 0.63 -14.85
N ALA A 152 -10.88 1.73 -15.45
CA ALA A 152 -11.39 2.87 -14.67
C ALA A 152 -12.56 2.47 -13.75
N HIS A 153 -13.39 1.52 -14.19
CA HIS A 153 -14.44 0.95 -13.36
C HIS A 153 -13.86 0.23 -12.13
N ARG A 154 -12.86 -0.63 -12.34
CA ARG A 154 -12.18 -1.34 -11.25
C ARG A 154 -11.50 -0.39 -10.26
N ALA A 155 -10.87 0.67 -10.74
CA ALA A 155 -10.33 1.73 -9.88
C ALA A 155 -11.43 2.35 -9.00
N SER A 156 -12.61 2.58 -9.57
CA SER A 156 -13.74 3.15 -8.84
C SER A 156 -14.29 2.21 -7.78
N GLU A 157 -14.28 0.89 -8.01
CA GLU A 157 -14.66 -0.12 -7.01
C GLU A 157 -13.81 -0.04 -5.73
N TYR A 158 -12.53 0.31 -5.84
CA TYR A 158 -11.67 0.54 -4.69
C TYR A 158 -12.04 1.77 -3.88
N SER A 159 -12.55 2.81 -4.54
CA SER A 159 -12.95 4.07 -3.92
C SER A 159 -14.34 4.04 -3.30
N VAL A 160 -15.16 3.03 -3.61
CA VAL A 160 -16.54 2.92 -3.11
C VAL A 160 -16.57 2.92 -1.58
N GLY A 161 -17.30 3.88 -1.01
CA GLY A 161 -17.52 3.99 0.42
C GLY A 161 -16.34 4.55 1.21
N LEU A 162 -15.25 4.97 0.55
CA LEU A 162 -14.19 5.73 1.20
C LEU A 162 -14.73 7.09 1.64
N ARG A 163 -14.31 7.52 2.82
CA ARG A 163 -14.59 8.86 3.35
C ARG A 163 -13.27 9.58 3.52
N ALA A 164 -13.21 10.86 3.16
CA ALA A 164 -12.09 11.70 3.55
C ALA A 164 -12.00 11.67 5.07
N ALA A 165 -10.83 11.27 5.59
CA ALA A 165 -10.56 11.22 7.02
C ALA A 165 -10.41 12.63 7.60
#